data_AF-A0A1G6CP00-F1
#
_entry.id   AF-A0A1G6CP00-F1
#
_cell.length_a   1.000
_cell.length_b   1.000
_cell.length_c   1.000
_cell.angle_alpha   90.00
_cell.angle_beta   90.00
_cell.angle_gamma   90.00
#
_symmetry.space_group_name_H-M   'P 1'
#
loop_
_entity.id
_entity.type
_entity.pdbx_description
1 polymer ?
#
loop_
_entity_poly.entity_id
_entity_poly.type
_entity_poly.pdbx_seq_one_letter_code
_entity_poly.pdbx_strand_id
1 'polypeptide(L)' 'MKNLFRALLAGWGAKKIGGGKCGCIGTIVVFLVLFWILGYVFEMF' A
#
# COMPACT_ATOMS: atom_id res chain seq x y z
N MET A 1 -7.28 11.41 -10.17
CA MET A 1 -7.87 10.12 -10.64
C MET A 1 -6.92 8.92 -10.55
N LYS A 2 -5.58 9.05 -10.64
CA LYS A 2 -4.62 7.91 -10.49
C LYS A 2 -4.34 7.53 -9.02
N ASN A 3 -4.40 8.52 -8.11
CA ASN A 3 -4.02 8.34 -6.70
C ASN A 3 -5.07 7.60 -5.85
N LEU A 4 -6.34 7.65 -6.26
CA LEU A 4 -7.46 7.05 -5.52
C LEU A 4 -7.45 5.53 -5.66
N PHE A 5 -7.21 5.03 -6.88
CA PHE A 5 -7.04 3.60 -7.15
C PHE A 5 -5.75 3.06 -6.51
N ARG A 6 -4.67 3.86 -6.52
CA ARG A 6 -3.39 3.55 -5.87
C ARG A 6 -3.53 3.38 -4.36
N ALA A 7 -4.20 4.33 -3.71
CA ALA A 7 -4.47 4.27 -2.28
C ALA A 7 -5.38 3.08 -1.91
N LEU A 8 -6.37 2.77 -2.75
CA LEU A 8 -7.27 1.63 -2.53
C LEU A 8 -6.52 0.29 -2.65
N LEU A 9 -5.71 0.10 -3.69
CA LEU A 9 -4.90 -1.11 -3.89
C LEU A 9 -3.81 -1.28 -2.82
N ALA A 10 -3.09 -0.20 -2.49
CA ALA A 10 -2.12 -0.21 -1.40
C ALA A 10 -2.79 -0.50 -0.04
N GLY A 11 -3.99 0.06 0.18
CA GLY A 11 -4.81 -0.18 1.38
C GLY A 11 -5.25 -1.63 1.50
N TRP A 12 -5.72 -2.20 0.40
CA TRP A 12 -6.18 -3.59 0.36
C TRP A 12 -5.01 -4.57 0.53
N GLY A 13 -3.87 -4.31 -0.14
CA GLY A 13 -2.64 -5.08 0.01
C GLY A 13 -2.06 -5.00 1.43
N ALA A 14 -2.00 -3.80 2.01
CA ALA A 14 -1.51 -3.59 3.37
C ALA A 14 -2.38 -4.25 4.42
N LYS A 15 -3.72 -4.20 4.27
CA LYS A 15 -4.64 -4.88 5.19
C LYS A 15 -4.50 -6.39 5.13
N LYS A 16 -4.28 -6.96 3.94
CA LYS A 16 -4.14 -8.41 3.74
C LYS A 16 -2.79 -8.94 4.25
N ILE A 17 -1.72 -8.16 4.09
CA ILE A 17 -0.35 -8.55 4.50
C ILE A 17 -0.06 -8.18 5.97
N GLY A 18 -0.55 -7.03 6.45
CA GLY A 18 -0.26 -6.48 7.77
C GLY A 18 -1.11 -7.02 8.93
N GLY A 19 -2.28 -7.59 8.66
CA GLY A 19 -3.25 -8.00 9.69
C GLY A 19 -2.85 -9.20 10.56
N GLY A 20 -1.82 -9.96 10.20
CA GLY A 20 -1.56 -11.27 10.80
C GLY A 20 -0.64 -11.31 12.02
N LYS A 21 0.41 -10.47 12.10
CA LYS A 21 1.48 -10.63 13.13
C LYS A 21 2.25 -9.36 13.57
N CYS A 22 2.16 -8.22 12.86
CA CYS A 22 2.98 -7.01 13.15
C CYS A 22 2.19 -5.75 13.62
N GLY A 23 0.93 -5.90 14.04
CA GLY A 23 0.14 -4.82 14.62
C GLY A 23 -0.15 -3.62 13.68
N CYS A 24 -0.71 -2.55 14.25
CA CYS A 24 -1.05 -1.32 13.52
C CYS A 24 0.16 -0.70 12.80
N ILE A 25 1.34 -0.75 13.42
CA ILE A 25 2.57 -0.16 12.87
C ILE A 25 3.01 -0.92 11.61
N GLY A 26 3.02 -2.25 11.63
CA GLY A 26 3.36 -3.05 10.45
C GLY A 26 2.44 -2.78 9.28
N THR A 27 1.15 -2.58 9.55
CA THR A 27 0.16 -2.25 8.51
C THR A 27 0.42 -0.87 7.89
N ILE A 28 0.78 0.14 8.68
CA ILE A 28 1.11 1.49 8.20
C ILE A 28 2.39 1.46 7.35
N VAL A 29 3.42 0.75 7.80
CA VAL A 29 4.69 0.62 7.06
C VAL A 29 4.46 -0.10 5.72
N VAL A 30 3.74 -1.21 5.73
CA VAL A 30 3.42 -1.96 4.50
C VAL A 30 2.57 -1.11 3.55
N PHE A 31 1.64 -0.31 4.07
CA PHE A 31 0.85 0.63 3.26
C PHE A 31 1.73 1.69 2.57
N LEU A 32 2.65 2.31 3.31
CA LEU A 32 3.59 3.29 2.74
C LEU A 32 4.49 2.67 1.67
N VAL A 33 5.03 1.47 1.92
CA VAL A 33 5.87 0.75 0.96
C VAL A 33 5.10 0.39 -0.31
N LEU A 34 3.90 -0.20 -0.18
CA LEU A 34 3.05 -0.52 -1.33
C LEU A 34 2.62 0.73 -2.10
N PHE A 35 2.29 1.82 -1.39
CA PHE A 35 1.88 3.08 -2.00
C PHE A 35 3.04 3.72 -2.78
N TRP A 36 4.27 3.60 -2.29
CA TRP A 36 5.45 4.13 -2.94
C TRP A 36 5.86 3.31 -4.17
N ILE A 37 5.89 1.97 -4.05
CA ILE A 37 6.16 1.06 -5.17
C ILE A 37 5.11 1.21 -6.27
N LEU A 38 3.84 1.21 -5.90
CA LEU A 38 2.75 1.39 -6.86
C LEU A 38 2.79 2.80 -7.46
N GLY A 39 3.34 3.79 -6.74
CA GLY A 39 3.60 5.11 -7.30
C GLY A 39 4.67 5.06 -8.37
N TYR A 40 5.79 4.42 -8.07
CA TYR A 40 6.92 4.26 -8.99
C TYR A 40 6.53 3.50 -10.27
N VAL A 41 5.80 2.40 -10.13
CA VAL A 41 5.33 1.58 -11.27
C VAL A 41 4.34 2.34 -12.16
N PHE A 42 3.46 3.15 -11.57
CA PHE A 42 2.43 3.91 -12.29
C PHE A 42 2.93 5.28 -12.78
N GLU A 43 4.12 5.69 -12.37
CA GLU A 43 4.84 6.87 -12.86
C GLU A 43 5.78 6.49 -14.01
N MET A 44 6.29 5.25 -14.00
CA MET A 44 7.03 4.64 -15.09
C MET A 44 6.16 4.18 -16.29
N PHE A 45 4.83 4.23 -16.17
CA PHE A 45 3.87 3.81 -17.20
C PHE A 45 2.95 4.96 -17.61
#